data_AF-A0A979G612-F1
#
_entry.id   AF-A0A979G612-F1
#
_cell.length_a   1.000
_cell.length_b   1.000
_cell.length_c   1.000
_cell.angle_alpha   90.00
_cell.angle_beta   90.00
_cell.angle_gamma   90.00
#
_symmetry.space_group_name_H-M   'P 1'
#
loop_
_entity.id
_entity.type
_entity.pdbx_description
1 polymer ?
#
loop_
_entity_poly.entity_id
_entity_poly.type
_entity_poly.pdbx_seq_one_letter_code
_entity_poly.pdbx_strand_id
1 'polypeptide(L)'
;MTDDEILAAFKERRTTYDTYLQANEIQLCTCPGCGFPSLTDRGEFEICIICFWEDDGQDDHADSILSGLFEELQLSGPNQGLSLIENRINIGRILESNADMINGEIDLNTARVLETIAFYQLRRMDIEGRMTGEESAQDHIWLEWQEVRKDLQTALVVPKLPE
;
A
#
# COMPACT_ATOMS: atom_id res chain seq x y z
N MET A 1 3.54 17.84 -4.30
CA MET A 1 2.08 18.02 -4.31
C MET A 1 1.63 18.50 -2.94
N THR A 2 0.54 19.26 -2.89
CA THR A 2 -0.22 19.54 -1.67
C THR A 2 -0.94 18.28 -1.17
N ASP A 3 -1.39 18.27 0.08
CA ASP A 3 -2.13 17.13 0.64
C ASP A 3 -3.43 16.86 -0.14
N ASP A 4 -4.12 17.92 -0.58
CA ASP A 4 -5.33 17.80 -1.42
C ASP A 4 -5.04 17.18 -2.79
N GLU A 5 -3.93 17.57 -3.43
CA GLU A 5 -3.48 16.98 -4.70
C GLU A 5 -3.12 15.50 -4.52
N ILE A 6 -2.46 15.13 -3.41
CA ILE A 6 -2.15 13.73 -3.10
C ILE A 6 -3.44 12.92 -2.92
N LEU A 7 -4.42 13.45 -2.18
CA LEU A 7 -5.69 12.77 -1.95
C LEU A 7 -6.51 12.66 -3.24
N ALA A 8 -6.44 13.65 -4.14
CA ALA A 8 -7.04 13.57 -5.47
C ALA A 8 -6.39 12.47 -6.32
N ALA A 9 -5.06 12.43 -6.36
CA ALA A 9 -4.30 11.39 -7.07
C ALA A 9 -4.56 9.98 -6.51
N PHE A 10 -4.75 9.85 -5.18
CA PHE A 10 -5.20 8.60 -4.58
C PHE A 10 -6.57 8.15 -5.11
N LYS A 11 -7.56 9.05 -5.17
CA LYS A 11 -8.91 8.71 -5.65
C LYS A 11 -8.90 8.29 -7.12
N GLU A 12 -8.15 9.00 -7.96
CA GLU A 12 -7.98 8.67 -9.37
C GLU A 12 -7.33 7.30 -9.55
N ARG A 13 -6.21 7.06 -8.85
CA ARG A 13 -5.51 5.78 -8.87
C ARG A 13 -6.42 4.63 -8.46
N ARG A 14 -7.12 4.78 -7.34
CA ARG A 14 -8.04 3.78 -6.81
C ARG A 14 -9.16 3.46 -7.81
N THR A 15 -9.80 4.50 -8.34
CA THR A 15 -10.88 4.36 -9.34
C THR A 15 -10.39 3.64 -10.60
N THR A 16 -9.18 3.95 -11.06
CA THR A 16 -8.57 3.31 -12.22
C THR A 16 -8.44 1.79 -12.01
N TYR A 17 -7.90 1.38 -10.86
CA TYR A 17 -7.74 -0.03 -10.55
C TYR A 17 -9.06 -0.75 -10.28
N ASP A 18 -9.95 -0.16 -9.50
CA ASP A 18 -11.27 -0.74 -9.23
C ASP A 18 -12.05 -1.00 -10.53
N THR A 19 -12.01 -0.04 -11.46
CA THR A 19 -12.65 -0.17 -12.79
C THR A 19 -12.04 -1.34 -13.57
N TYR A 20 -10.72 -1.45 -13.62
CA TYR A 20 -10.05 -2.53 -14.33
C TYR A 20 -10.34 -3.89 -13.72
N LEU A 21 -10.25 -4.02 -12.39
CA LEU A 21 -10.50 -5.27 -11.68
C LEU A 21 -11.93 -5.76 -11.94
N GLN A 22 -12.91 -4.85 -11.84
CA GLN A 22 -14.31 -5.16 -12.12
C GLN A 22 -14.52 -5.60 -13.58
N ALA A 23 -13.95 -4.86 -14.54
CA ALA A 23 -14.11 -5.16 -15.97
C ALA A 23 -13.48 -6.49 -16.39
N ASN A 24 -12.49 -6.99 -15.64
CA ASN A 24 -11.77 -8.23 -15.94
C ASN A 24 -12.08 -9.37 -14.96
N GLU A 25 -13.08 -9.21 -14.08
CA GLU A 25 -13.48 -10.20 -13.08
C GLU A 25 -12.32 -10.70 -12.19
N ILE A 26 -11.37 -9.81 -11.88
CA ILE A 26 -10.21 -10.13 -11.05
C ILE A 26 -10.60 -9.98 -9.57
N GLN A 27 -10.47 -11.05 -8.80
CA GLN A 27 -10.75 -11.10 -7.37
C GLN A 27 -9.59 -10.52 -6.55
N LEU A 28 -9.41 -9.21 -6.64
CA LEU A 28 -8.56 -8.42 -5.77
C LEU A 28 -9.29 -7.15 -5.35
N CYS A 29 -8.83 -6.56 -4.27
CA CYS A 29 -9.36 -5.34 -3.72
C CYS A 29 -8.28 -4.25 -3.65
N THR A 30 -8.67 -3.01 -3.94
CA THR A 30 -7.79 -1.86 -3.73
C THR A 30 -7.66 -1.55 -2.24
N CYS A 31 -6.43 -1.34 -1.77
CA CYS A 31 -6.17 -0.96 -0.39
C CYS A 31 -6.76 0.44 -0.11
N PRO A 32 -7.49 0.64 1.02
CA PRO A 32 -8.07 1.94 1.36
C PRO A 32 -7.00 3.01 1.65
N GLY A 33 -5.78 2.59 2.01
CA GLY A 33 -4.65 3.47 2.30
C GLY A 33 -3.90 3.94 1.05
N CYS A 34 -3.51 3.04 0.15
CA CYS A 34 -2.69 3.42 -1.01
C CYS A 34 -3.43 3.40 -2.36
N GLY A 35 -4.59 2.74 -2.45
CA GLY A 35 -5.39 2.67 -3.67
C GLY A 35 -4.89 1.66 -4.70
N PHE A 36 -3.84 0.88 -4.42
CA PHE A 36 -3.35 -0.20 -5.29
C PHE A 36 -4.06 -1.54 -5.01
N PRO A 37 -4.22 -2.40 -6.03
CA PRO A 37 -4.90 -3.70 -5.93
C PRO A 37 -4.01 -4.74 -5.23
N SER A 38 -4.02 -4.72 -3.90
CA SER A 38 -3.02 -5.44 -3.08
C SER A 38 -3.63 -6.27 -1.95
N LEU A 39 -4.95 -6.25 -1.83
CA LEU A 39 -5.70 -7.05 -0.85
C LEU A 39 -6.48 -8.14 -1.58
N THR A 40 -6.63 -9.28 -0.93
CA THR A 40 -7.47 -10.39 -1.40
C THR A 40 -8.95 -10.10 -1.11
N ASP A 41 -9.26 -9.63 0.10
CA ASP A 41 -10.60 -9.29 0.56
C ASP A 41 -10.62 -7.96 1.35
N ARG A 42 -11.80 -7.38 1.51
CA ARG A 42 -11.99 -6.13 2.28
C ARG A 42 -12.36 -6.42 3.72
N GLY A 43 -11.71 -5.72 4.66
CA GLY A 43 -12.05 -5.74 6.08
C GLY A 43 -11.61 -7.00 6.82
N GLU A 44 -10.76 -7.83 6.21
CA GLU A 44 -10.29 -9.11 6.77
C GLU A 44 -8.93 -8.98 7.49
N PHE A 45 -8.58 -7.77 7.94
CA PHE A 45 -7.33 -7.48 8.67
C PHE A 45 -6.05 -7.81 7.87
N GLU A 46 -6.15 -7.87 6.54
CA GLU A 46 -4.98 -8.06 5.69
C GLU A 46 -4.10 -6.80 5.70
N ILE A 47 -2.78 -6.99 5.83
CA ILE A 47 -1.81 -5.90 5.79
C ILE A 47 -1.36 -5.68 4.35
N CYS A 48 -1.68 -4.52 3.80
CA CYS A 48 -1.24 -4.12 2.47
C CYS A 48 0.29 -4.15 2.36
N ILE A 49 0.83 -4.92 1.42
CA ILE A 49 2.29 -5.06 1.24
C ILE A 49 2.98 -3.77 0.78
N ILE A 50 2.22 -2.78 0.28
CA ILE A 50 2.76 -1.54 -0.28
C ILE A 50 2.87 -0.46 0.80
N CYS A 51 1.76 -0.18 1.48
CA CYS A 51 1.70 0.90 2.47
C CYS A 51 1.71 0.43 3.92
N PHE A 52 1.56 -0.88 4.16
CA PHE A 52 1.49 -1.52 5.48
C PHE A 52 0.27 -1.11 6.31
N TRP A 53 -0.77 -0.60 5.66
CA TRP A 53 -2.07 -0.44 6.29
C TRP A 53 -2.74 -1.80 6.49
N GLU A 54 -3.17 -2.09 7.71
CA GLU A 54 -4.09 -3.18 8.04
C GLU A 54 -5.52 -2.78 7.67
N ASP A 55 -6.17 -3.55 6.80
CA ASP A 55 -7.56 -3.34 6.42
C ASP A 55 -8.52 -3.84 7.51
N ASP A 56 -8.63 -3.08 8.58
CA ASP A 56 -9.55 -3.28 9.72
C ASP A 56 -11.01 -2.87 9.42
N GLY A 57 -11.31 -2.65 8.13
CA GLY A 57 -12.62 -2.19 7.65
C GLY A 57 -12.74 -0.68 7.51
N GLN A 58 -11.72 0.12 7.87
CA GLN A 58 -11.72 1.56 7.62
C GLN A 58 -11.70 1.91 6.13
N ASP A 59 -12.63 2.77 5.71
CA ASP A 59 -12.71 3.27 4.34
C ASP A 59 -13.53 4.57 4.25
N ASP A 60 -13.67 5.16 3.06
CA ASP A 60 -14.39 6.41 2.79
C ASP A 60 -15.85 6.43 3.28
N HIS A 61 -16.46 5.27 3.45
CA HIS A 61 -17.86 5.09 3.83
C HIS A 61 -18.08 4.18 5.04
N ALA A 62 -17.00 3.73 5.68
CA ALA A 62 -17.08 2.75 6.75
C ALA A 62 -16.81 3.41 8.11
N ASP A 63 -17.70 3.16 9.07
CA ASP A 63 -17.38 3.34 10.48
C ASP A 63 -16.46 2.18 10.88
N SER A 64 -15.20 2.48 11.22
CA SER A 64 -14.31 1.46 11.78
C SER A 64 -15.01 0.77 12.95
N ILE A 65 -14.93 -0.57 13.02
CA ILE A 65 -15.36 -1.31 14.23
C ILE A 65 -14.67 -0.74 15.48
N LEU A 66 -13.48 -0.17 15.29
CA LEU A 66 -12.65 0.41 16.33
C LEU A 66 -12.94 1.91 16.58
N SER A 67 -13.52 2.68 15.65
CA SER A 67 -13.66 4.14 15.82
C SER A 67 -14.51 4.54 17.03
N GLY A 68 -15.46 3.68 17.43
CA GLY A 68 -16.31 3.90 18.61
C GLY A 68 -15.78 3.34 19.94
N LEU A 69 -14.64 2.62 19.93
CA LEU A 69 -14.13 1.89 21.11
C LEU A 69 -12.83 2.48 21.70
N PHE A 70 -12.11 3.33 20.97
CA PHE A 70 -10.72 3.72 21.32
C PHE A 70 -10.47 5.23 21.41
N GLU A 71 -11.48 6.05 21.76
CA GLU A 71 -11.32 7.50 21.89
C GLU A 71 -10.36 7.92 23.04
N GLU A 72 -10.08 7.02 24.00
CA GLU A 72 -9.26 7.30 25.19
C GLU A 72 -7.94 6.51 25.28
N LEU A 73 -7.62 5.64 24.31
CA LEU A 73 -6.40 4.81 24.35
C LEU A 73 -5.45 5.19 23.22
N GLN A 74 -4.24 5.61 23.56
CA GLN A 74 -3.16 5.88 22.61
C GLN A 74 -2.83 4.58 21.86
N LEU A 75 -3.30 4.47 20.61
CA LEU A 75 -3.37 3.22 19.84
C LEU A 75 -1.99 2.67 19.45
N SER A 76 -1.53 1.65 20.17
CA SER A 76 -0.54 0.69 19.67
C SER A 76 -1.26 -0.34 18.79
N GLY A 77 -1.40 -0.07 17.50
CA GLY A 77 -1.95 -1.00 16.51
C GLY A 77 -1.02 -1.13 15.29
N PRO A 78 -1.28 -2.07 14.39
CA PRO A 78 -0.44 -2.29 13.19
C PRO A 78 -0.39 -1.05 12.27
N ASN A 79 -1.42 -0.18 12.35
CA ASN A 79 -1.47 1.12 11.68
C ASN A 79 -0.70 2.25 12.40
N GLN A 80 0.06 1.93 13.47
CA GLN A 80 0.99 2.84 14.16
C GLN A 80 0.38 4.15 14.67
N GLY A 81 -0.92 4.14 14.96
CA GLY A 81 -1.65 5.33 15.42
C GLY A 81 -1.93 6.36 14.32
N LEU A 82 -1.66 6.05 13.04
CA LEU A 82 -2.04 6.89 11.91
C LEU A 82 -3.53 6.77 11.64
N SER A 83 -4.18 7.91 11.35
CA SER A 83 -5.47 7.90 10.67
C SER A 83 -5.31 7.44 9.21
N LEU A 84 -6.42 6.96 8.62
CA LEU A 84 -6.43 6.55 7.21
C LEU A 84 -6.01 7.69 6.26
N ILE A 85 -6.41 8.93 6.55
CA ILE A 85 -6.05 10.11 5.77
C ILE A 85 -4.54 10.39 5.87
N GLU A 86 -3.97 10.34 7.07
CA GLU A 86 -2.53 10.52 7.25
C GLU A 86 -1.74 9.43 6.51
N ASN A 87 -2.20 8.18 6.55
CA ASN A 87 -1.57 7.11 5.79
C ASN A 87 -1.63 7.35 4.27
N ARG A 88 -2.78 7.77 3.73
CA ARG A 88 -2.93 8.14 2.30
C ARG A 88 -1.95 9.23 1.89
N ILE A 89 -1.79 10.26 2.72
CA ILE A 89 -0.85 11.35 2.47
C ILE A 89 0.59 10.84 2.52
N ASN A 90 0.94 10.05 3.54
CA ASN A 90 2.29 9.52 3.73
C ASN A 90 2.74 8.64 2.55
N ILE A 91 1.92 7.67 2.14
CA ILE A 91 2.25 6.84 0.97
C ILE A 91 2.28 7.67 -0.31
N GLY A 92 1.39 8.66 -0.45
CA GLY A 92 1.38 9.57 -1.59
C GLY A 92 2.69 10.36 -1.72
N ARG A 93 3.22 10.90 -0.62
CA ARG A 93 4.52 11.60 -0.60
C ARG A 93 5.69 10.68 -0.96
N ILE A 94 5.65 9.41 -0.53
CA ILE A 94 6.68 8.41 -0.90
C ILE A 94 6.64 8.16 -2.41
N LEU A 95 5.46 7.91 -2.97
CA LEU A 95 5.31 7.66 -4.41
C LEU A 95 5.71 8.87 -5.25
N GLU A 96 5.34 10.08 -4.81
CA GLU A 96 5.77 11.32 -5.45
C GLU A 96 7.30 11.46 -5.44
N SER A 97 7.93 11.27 -4.27
CA SER A 97 9.38 11.36 -4.15
C SER A 97 10.09 10.36 -5.06
N ASN A 98 9.60 9.12 -5.13
CA ASN A 98 10.15 8.08 -6.00
C ASN A 98 9.99 8.46 -7.48
N ALA A 99 8.83 9.00 -7.87
CA ALA A 99 8.57 9.45 -9.23
C ALA A 99 9.50 10.61 -9.61
N ASP A 100 9.65 11.61 -8.74
CA ASP A 100 10.52 12.77 -8.97
C ASP A 100 11.99 12.36 -9.19
N MET A 101 12.47 11.36 -8.44
CA MET A 101 13.85 10.84 -8.58
C MET A 101 14.17 10.32 -9.98
N ILE A 102 13.17 9.88 -10.73
CA ILE A 102 13.35 9.33 -12.08
C ILE A 102 12.71 10.20 -13.18
N ASN A 103 12.29 11.43 -12.84
CA ASN A 103 11.46 12.28 -13.71
C ASN A 103 10.25 11.49 -14.27
N GLY A 104 9.59 10.78 -13.36
CA GLY A 104 8.58 9.79 -13.65
C GLY A 104 7.19 10.18 -13.18
N GLU A 105 6.32 9.18 -13.20
CA GLU A 105 4.95 9.23 -12.73
C GLU A 105 4.57 7.91 -12.09
N ILE A 106 3.47 7.91 -11.35
CA ILE A 106 2.93 6.69 -10.75
C ILE A 106 2.40 5.80 -11.86
N ASP A 107 2.76 4.52 -11.83
CA ASP A 107 2.30 3.58 -12.81
C ASP A 107 0.80 3.32 -12.66
N LEU A 108 0.06 3.50 -13.75
CA LEU A 108 -1.36 3.17 -13.87
C LEU A 108 -1.62 2.03 -14.88
N ASN A 109 -0.58 1.43 -15.46
CA ASN A 109 -0.73 0.25 -16.29
C ASN A 109 -1.07 -0.96 -15.42
N THR A 110 -2.36 -1.31 -15.37
CA THR A 110 -2.86 -2.30 -14.41
C THR A 110 -2.23 -3.68 -14.57
N ALA A 111 -2.01 -4.16 -15.79
CA ALA A 111 -1.38 -5.46 -16.01
C ALA A 111 0.05 -5.50 -15.42
N ARG A 112 0.86 -4.48 -15.73
CA ARG A 112 2.23 -4.37 -15.21
C ARG A 112 2.28 -4.20 -13.69
N VAL A 113 1.35 -3.45 -13.13
CA VAL A 113 1.27 -3.22 -11.68
C VAL A 113 0.85 -4.49 -10.94
N LEU A 114 -0.12 -5.25 -11.46
CA LEU A 114 -0.51 -6.55 -10.90
C LEU A 114 0.65 -7.55 -10.92
N GLU A 115 1.38 -7.63 -12.03
CA GLU A 115 2.59 -8.47 -12.14
C GLU A 115 3.67 -8.05 -11.13
N THR A 116 3.91 -6.74 -11.01
CA THR A 116 4.85 -6.18 -10.03
C THR A 116 4.45 -6.55 -8.60
N ILE A 117 3.19 -6.35 -8.22
CA ILE A 117 2.67 -6.69 -6.89
C ILE A 117 2.84 -8.19 -6.62
N ALA A 118 2.44 -9.05 -7.56
CA ALA A 118 2.58 -10.51 -7.41
C ALA A 118 4.04 -10.95 -7.24
N PHE A 119 4.98 -10.35 -7.98
CA PHE A 119 6.41 -10.63 -7.83
C PHE A 119 6.91 -10.30 -6.42
N TYR A 120 6.55 -9.13 -5.89
CA TYR A 120 6.99 -8.71 -4.56
C TYR A 120 6.26 -9.44 -3.43
N GLN A 121 5.01 -9.91 -3.63
CA GLN A 121 4.34 -10.83 -2.71
C GLN A 121 5.11 -12.12 -2.55
N LEU A 122 5.50 -12.77 -3.65
CA LEU A 122 6.29 -14.00 -3.61
C LEU A 122 7.65 -13.78 -2.94
N ARG A 123 8.33 -12.68 -3.27
CA ARG A 123 9.62 -12.33 -2.64
C ARG A 123 9.48 -12.11 -1.13
N ARG A 124 8.39 -11.48 -0.69
CA ARG A 124 8.09 -11.30 0.74
C ARG A 124 7.82 -12.63 1.43
N MET A 125 7.01 -13.50 0.83
CA MET A 125 6.71 -14.84 1.36
C MET A 125 7.96 -15.71 1.50
N ASP A 126 8.91 -15.63 0.55
CA ASP A 126 10.20 -16.33 0.66
C ASP A 126 11.00 -15.87 1.89
N ILE A 127 11.09 -14.55 2.10
CA ILE A 127 11.79 -14.00 3.27
C ILE A 127 11.09 -14.43 4.56
N GLU A 128 9.77 -14.26 4.63
CA GLU A 128 8.97 -14.65 5.79
C GLU A 128 9.07 -16.16 6.10
N GLY A 129 9.16 -17.01 5.06
CA GLY A 129 9.39 -18.44 5.23
C GLY A 129 10.77 -18.82 5.80
N ARG A 130 11.74 -17.90 5.76
CA ARG A 130 13.06 -18.04 6.40
C ARG A 130 13.09 -17.46 7.81
N MET A 131 12.08 -16.70 8.22
CA MET A 131 11.98 -16.10 9.55
C MET A 131 11.41 -17.11 10.55
N THR A 132 11.99 -17.12 11.74
CA THR A 132 11.61 -17.99 12.86
C THR A 132 10.88 -17.22 13.96
N GLY A 133 11.04 -15.89 13.99
CA GLY A 133 10.54 -15.01 15.05
C GLY A 133 11.50 -14.87 16.22
N GLU A 134 12.64 -15.57 16.21
CA GLU A 134 13.69 -15.50 17.24
C GLU A 134 14.86 -14.59 16.83
N GLU A 135 14.83 -14.05 15.60
CA GLU A 135 15.86 -13.17 15.07
C GLU A 135 15.96 -11.87 15.86
N SER A 136 17.20 -11.42 16.08
CA SER A 136 17.46 -10.09 16.62
C SER A 136 17.00 -9.02 15.61
N ALA A 137 16.55 -7.87 16.08
CA ALA A 137 16.19 -6.74 15.22
C ALA A 137 17.35 -6.22 14.35
N GLN A 138 18.61 -6.60 14.66
CA GLN A 138 19.78 -6.27 13.84
C GLN A 138 20.11 -7.32 12.77
N ASP A 139 19.39 -8.44 12.73
CA ASP A 139 19.65 -9.51 11.79
C ASP A 139 19.29 -9.08 10.36
N HIS A 140 20.10 -9.52 9.41
CA HIS A 140 20.00 -9.12 8.00
C HIS A 140 18.64 -9.44 7.37
N ILE A 141 17.95 -10.47 7.88
CA ILE A 141 16.63 -10.87 7.38
C ILE A 141 15.56 -9.80 7.62
N TRP A 142 15.66 -9.01 8.70
CA TRP A 142 14.78 -7.86 8.94
C TRP A 142 15.07 -6.71 7.96
N LEU A 143 16.34 -6.51 7.60
CA LEU A 143 16.71 -5.54 6.56
C LEU A 143 16.17 -5.98 5.20
N GLU A 144 16.36 -7.25 4.82
CA GLU A 144 15.79 -7.81 3.58
C GLU A 144 14.28 -7.60 3.50
N TRP A 145 13.57 -7.92 4.59
CA TRP A 145 12.12 -7.78 4.66
C TRP A 145 11.68 -6.31 4.53
N GLN A 146 12.41 -5.38 5.15
CA GLN A 146 12.13 -3.94 5.03
C GLN A 146 12.44 -3.38 3.63
N GLU A 147 13.50 -3.85 2.98
CA GLU A 147 13.88 -3.38 1.64
C GLU A 147 12.88 -3.83 0.57
N VAL A 148 12.26 -5.01 0.71
CA VAL A 148 11.20 -5.46 -0.22
C VAL A 148 10.06 -4.45 -0.34
N ARG A 149 9.67 -3.81 0.76
CA ARG A 149 8.66 -2.75 0.75
C ARG A 149 9.12 -1.55 -0.08
N LYS A 150 10.35 -1.08 0.13
CA LYS A 150 10.90 0.10 -0.56
C LYS A 150 11.12 -0.16 -2.04
N ASP A 151 11.64 -1.34 -2.38
CA ASP A 151 11.80 -1.82 -3.75
C ASP A 151 10.45 -1.84 -4.47
N LEU A 152 9.41 -2.39 -3.83
CA LEU A 152 8.05 -2.39 -4.39
C LEU A 152 7.53 -0.97 -4.60
N GLN A 153 7.64 -0.08 -3.61
CA GLN A 153 7.20 1.32 -3.75
C GLN A 153 7.93 2.06 -4.88
N THR A 154 9.18 1.70 -5.16
CA THR A 154 9.96 2.27 -6.27
C THR A 154 9.58 1.65 -7.61
N ALA A 155 9.20 0.37 -7.64
CA ALA A 155 8.73 -0.31 -8.84
C ALA A 155 7.32 0.13 -9.30
N LEU A 156 6.57 0.83 -8.44
CA LEU A 156 5.25 1.38 -8.76
C LEU A 156 5.29 2.77 -9.41
N VAL A 157 6.49 3.27 -9.75
CA VAL A 157 6.68 4.50 -10.53
C VAL A 157 7.46 4.18 -11.81
N VAL A 158 7.16 4.91 -12.88
CA VAL A 158 7.76 4.71 -14.21
C VAL A 158 8.22 6.03 -14.81
N PRO A 159 9.26 6.05 -15.67
CA PRO A 159 9.67 7.28 -16.35
C PRO A 159 8.53 7.83 -17.22
N LYS A 160 8.38 9.15 -17.25
CA LYS A 160 7.45 9.79 -18.20
C LYS A 160 7.94 9.54 -19.62
N LEU A 161 7.02 9.18 -20.50
CA LEU A 161 7.33 9.13 -21.93
C LEU A 161 7.65 10.55 -22.42
N PRO A 162 8.65 10.73 -23.29
CA PRO A 162 8.88 12.03 -23.91
C PRO A 162 7.64 12.43 -24.73
N GLU A 163 7.22 13.69 -24.62
CA GLU A 163 6.22 14.31 -25.49
C GLU A 163 6.65 14.30 -26.97
#